data_AF-A0A2V1CQ54-F1
#
_entry.id   AF-A0A2V1CQ54-F1
#
_cell.length_a   1.000
_cell.length_b   1.000
_cell.length_c   1.000
_cell.angle_alpha   90.00
_cell.angle_beta   90.00
_cell.angle_gamma   90.00
#
_symmetry.space_group_name_H-M   'P 1'
#
loop_
_entity.id
_entity.type
_entity.pdbx_description
1 polymer ?
#
loop_
_entity_poly.entity_id
_entity_poly.type
_entity_poly.pdbx_seq_one_letter_code
_entity_poly.pdbx_strand_id
1 'polypeptide(L)'
;MAIGRGGKASIAKNAGYLSDDSDFYGDEATKHELEARASAFDVEEWHQNKSPSLIELAHENMAAHKPEKTTVTLYNPYEGDLHAKQLDESVDEFLQRLPPATTPATEANPWIFLANPYRKVSKNKYSEAKLADEAPPDDCANLAEFVVRGNQLLEQLTESRHDLEKKNPGKAKGTITKALNARRDEIVKELLETAVELHVTTGKWMIFPGPEEVNEVWSVIAKATANNQLGISSKVAPDSGDDRKGRLICVYTENFRDMDDVRRVLLKLKDLGLVLKSKAIFYKCDAWTYLNITSTNEYNIKASMYSSKELLEAKDGKVESYFYPKKKR
;
A
#
# COMPACT_ATOMS: atom_id res chain seq x y z
N MET A 1 107.46 22.07 25.36
CA MET A 1 107.37 23.47 25.82
C MET A 1 105.93 23.76 26.22
N ALA A 2 105.74 24.48 27.33
CA ALA A 2 104.47 24.62 28.06
C ALA A 2 103.79 25.99 27.86
N ILE A 3 102.61 26.12 28.51
CA ILE A 3 101.72 27.28 28.80
C ILE A 3 100.44 27.23 27.94
N GLY A 4 99.25 26.87 28.46
CA GLY A 4 98.33 27.62 29.35
C GLY A 4 97.24 28.31 28.47
N ARG A 5 95.93 28.38 28.72
CA ARG A 5 95.03 28.38 29.89
C ARG A 5 93.56 28.31 29.38
N GLY A 6 92.63 27.91 30.24
CA GLY A 6 91.31 28.56 30.34
C GLY A 6 90.08 27.71 29.96
N GLY A 7 89.48 27.06 30.96
CA GLY A 7 88.17 26.42 30.82
C GLY A 7 86.98 27.37 31.02
N LYS A 8 85.79 26.84 30.74
CA LYS A 8 84.57 27.06 31.53
C LYS A 8 83.58 25.93 31.28
N ALA A 9 83.10 25.38 32.38
CA ALA A 9 82.09 24.33 32.45
C ALA A 9 80.69 24.88 32.13
N SER A 10 79.82 24.00 31.63
CA SER A 10 78.39 24.09 31.92
C SER A 10 77.82 22.66 32.08
N ILE A 11 77.76 22.25 33.35
CA ILE A 11 76.61 21.66 34.04
C ILE A 11 75.86 20.52 33.33
N ALA A 12 76.02 19.32 33.89
CA ALA A 12 75.19 18.15 33.67
C ALA A 12 73.71 18.41 33.99
N LYS A 13 72.81 17.85 33.17
CA LYS A 13 71.45 17.51 33.60
C LYS A 13 71.12 16.07 33.18
N ASN A 14 70.85 15.31 34.22
CA ASN A 14 70.30 13.98 34.28
C ASN A 14 68.86 13.95 33.75
N ALA A 15 68.55 13.08 32.78
CA ALA A 15 67.23 12.53 32.39
C ALA A 15 67.36 11.97 30.96
N GLY A 16 66.91 10.78 30.60
CA GLY A 16 66.04 9.83 31.27
C GLY A 16 66.06 8.50 30.49
N TYR A 17 65.52 7.49 31.13
CA TYR A 17 65.49 6.08 30.76
C TYR A 17 64.51 5.80 29.60
N LEU A 18 64.77 6.35 28.41
CA LEU A 18 64.00 6.04 27.20
C LEU A 18 64.95 5.49 26.14
N SER A 19 65.08 4.16 26.13
CA SER A 19 65.64 3.43 24.99
C SER A 19 64.75 3.72 23.78
N ASP A 20 65.36 4.21 22.71
CA ASP A 20 64.73 4.61 21.44
C ASP A 20 64.31 3.39 20.58
N ASP A 21 64.28 2.19 21.15
CA ASP A 21 64.01 0.93 20.44
C ASP A 21 62.49 0.67 20.32
N SER A 22 61.74 1.69 19.91
CA SER A 22 60.33 1.52 19.56
C SER A 22 60.21 1.17 18.08
N ASP A 23 60.25 -0.13 17.76
CA ASP A 23 59.93 -0.74 16.45
C ASP A 23 58.47 -0.51 15.98
N PHE A 24 57.76 0.44 16.58
CA PHE A 24 56.39 0.81 16.23
C PHE A 24 56.25 1.22 14.76
N TYR A 25 57.32 1.77 14.16
CA TYR A 25 57.37 2.16 12.75
C TYR A 25 58.04 1.13 11.84
N GLY A 26 58.34 -0.07 12.36
CA GLY A 26 59.10 -1.11 11.67
C GLY A 26 60.61 -0.87 11.77
N ASP A 27 61.39 -1.93 11.58
CA ASP A 27 62.85 -1.83 11.56
C ASP A 27 63.34 -1.00 10.36
N GLU A 28 64.56 -0.47 10.45
CA GLU A 28 65.15 0.40 9.40
C GLU A 28 65.23 -0.28 8.03
N ALA A 29 65.32 -1.62 7.99
CA ALA A 29 65.30 -2.37 6.74
C ALA A 29 63.92 -2.32 6.08
N THR A 30 62.85 -2.52 6.85
CA THR A 30 61.45 -2.46 6.41
C THR A 30 61.11 -1.05 5.94
N LYS A 31 61.54 -0.03 6.69
CA LYS A 31 61.34 1.38 6.32
C LYS A 31 62.01 1.70 4.99
N HIS A 32 63.28 1.34 4.83
CA HIS A 32 64.01 1.57 3.58
C HIS A 32 63.39 0.80 2.39
N GLU A 33 62.89 -0.42 2.60
CA GLU A 33 62.17 -1.18 1.58
C GLU A 33 60.87 -0.48 1.15
N LEU A 34 60.07 -0.02 2.11
CA LEU A 34 58.82 0.69 1.83
C LEU A 34 59.05 2.05 1.16
N GLU A 35 60.08 2.79 1.58
CA GLU A 35 60.49 4.05 0.95
C GLU A 35 60.97 3.83 -0.50
N ALA A 36 61.73 2.75 -0.75
CA ALA A 36 62.14 2.37 -2.10
C ALA A 36 60.94 1.97 -2.98
N ARG A 37 59.98 1.21 -2.43
CA ARG A 37 58.74 0.83 -3.12
C ARG A 37 57.85 2.03 -3.41
N ALA A 38 57.73 2.97 -2.49
CA ALA A 38 56.98 4.21 -2.70
C ALA A 38 57.66 5.10 -3.75
N SER A 39 58.99 5.18 -3.73
CA SER A 39 59.77 5.96 -4.72
C SER A 39 59.73 5.35 -6.12
N ALA A 40 59.62 4.03 -6.22
CA ALA A 40 59.47 3.30 -7.48
C ALA A 40 58.00 3.09 -7.90
N PHE A 41 57.03 3.58 -7.14
CA PHE A 41 55.61 3.41 -7.45
C PHE A 41 55.20 4.34 -8.58
N ASP A 42 54.89 3.76 -9.74
CA ASP A 42 54.35 4.49 -10.87
C ASP A 42 52.84 4.66 -10.71
N VAL A 43 52.45 5.90 -10.42
CA VAL A 43 51.06 6.30 -10.23
C VAL A 43 50.28 6.17 -11.54
N GLU A 44 50.87 6.52 -12.68
CA GLU A 44 50.20 6.48 -13.98
C GLU A 44 49.95 5.04 -14.43
N GLU A 45 50.94 4.15 -14.30
CA GLU A 45 50.79 2.74 -14.61
C GLU A 45 49.72 2.08 -13.72
N TRP A 46 49.71 2.42 -12.43
CA TRP A 46 48.68 1.93 -11.51
C TRP A 46 47.29 2.41 -11.92
N HIS A 47 47.12 3.70 -12.26
CA HIS A 47 45.83 4.23 -12.70
C HIS A 47 45.33 3.61 -14.01
N GLN A 48 46.23 3.26 -14.94
CA GLN A 48 45.86 2.61 -16.21
C GLN A 48 45.46 1.14 -16.03
N ASN A 49 46.10 0.44 -15.09
CA ASN A 49 45.88 -0.99 -14.85
C ASN A 49 44.89 -1.29 -13.70
N LYS A 50 44.47 -0.26 -12.96
CA LYS A 50 43.50 -0.42 -11.86
C LYS A 50 42.15 -0.83 -12.43
N SER A 51 41.63 -1.96 -11.94
CA SER A 51 40.23 -2.30 -12.16
C SER A 51 39.34 -1.30 -11.39
N PRO A 52 38.34 -0.69 -12.04
CA PRO A 52 37.48 0.28 -11.38
C PRO A 52 36.75 -0.40 -10.22
N SER A 53 36.70 0.29 -9.10
CA SER A 53 35.96 -0.15 -7.92
C SER A 53 34.45 -0.13 -8.17
N LEU A 54 33.70 -0.83 -7.34
CA LEU A 54 32.23 -0.83 -7.42
C LEU A 54 31.65 0.60 -7.30
N ILE A 55 32.30 1.50 -6.54
CA ILE A 55 31.85 2.88 -6.40
C ILE A 55 32.17 3.74 -7.64
N GLU A 56 33.32 3.52 -8.28
CA GLU A 56 33.69 4.18 -9.53
C GLU A 56 32.76 3.72 -10.66
N LEU A 57 32.52 2.41 -10.79
CA LEU A 57 31.54 1.87 -11.73
C LEU A 57 30.12 2.39 -11.45
N ALA A 58 29.71 2.51 -10.19
CA ALA A 58 28.42 3.08 -9.83
C ALA A 58 28.32 4.56 -10.23
N HIS A 59 29.35 5.35 -9.97
CA HIS A 59 29.41 6.77 -10.35
C HIS A 59 29.41 6.95 -11.87
N GLU A 60 30.19 6.17 -12.60
CA GLU A 60 30.21 6.18 -14.07
C GLU A 60 28.85 5.79 -14.65
N ASN A 61 28.23 4.73 -14.12
CA ASN A 61 26.89 4.31 -14.54
C ASN A 61 25.83 5.38 -14.23
N MET A 62 25.91 6.03 -13.05
CA MET A 62 25.01 7.13 -12.70
C MET A 62 25.23 8.38 -13.56
N ALA A 63 26.48 8.69 -13.93
CA ALA A 63 26.80 9.82 -14.80
C ALA A 63 26.41 9.56 -16.27
N ALA A 64 26.55 8.31 -16.73
CA ALA A 64 26.12 7.88 -18.06
C ALA A 64 24.58 7.81 -18.17
N HIS A 65 23.89 7.48 -17.09
CA HIS A 65 22.45 7.62 -16.99
C HIS A 65 22.10 9.09 -16.75
N LYS A 66 22.04 9.88 -17.83
CA LYS A 66 21.24 11.10 -17.83
C LYS A 66 19.82 10.68 -17.43
N PRO A 67 19.27 11.06 -16.27
CA PRO A 67 17.87 10.78 -16.01
C PRO A 67 17.12 11.49 -17.12
N GLU A 68 16.47 10.73 -18.00
CA GLU A 68 15.37 11.30 -18.75
C GLU A 68 14.51 11.97 -17.67
N LYS A 69 14.33 13.29 -17.76
CA LYS A 69 13.32 13.99 -16.98
C LYS A 69 11.98 13.49 -17.52
N THR A 70 11.63 12.25 -17.22
CA THR A 70 10.26 11.80 -17.23
C THR A 70 9.62 12.64 -16.14
N THR A 71 9.05 13.78 -16.53
CA THR A 71 8.11 14.51 -15.69
C THR A 71 7.05 13.50 -15.33
N VAL A 72 7.12 12.95 -14.12
CA VAL A 72 6.15 11.97 -13.64
C VAL A 72 4.82 12.70 -13.59
N THR A 73 3.97 12.46 -14.59
CA THR A 73 2.62 13.01 -14.60
C THR A 73 1.86 12.33 -13.48
N LEU A 74 1.61 13.08 -12.41
CA LEU A 74 0.83 12.60 -11.27
C LEU A 74 -0.62 12.38 -11.70
N TYR A 75 -1.21 11.31 -11.18
CA TYR A 75 -2.59 10.93 -11.46
C TYR A 75 -3.55 11.52 -10.42
N ASN A 76 -4.55 12.27 -10.86
CA ASN A 76 -5.69 12.58 -10.01
C ASN A 76 -6.98 12.60 -10.85
N PRO A 77 -7.88 11.62 -10.67
CA PRO A 77 -9.16 11.58 -11.36
C PRO A 77 -10.16 12.59 -10.77
N TYR A 78 -9.89 13.12 -9.57
CA TYR A 78 -10.75 14.06 -8.85
C TYR A 78 -10.23 15.51 -8.94
N GLU A 79 -9.34 15.80 -9.89
CA GLU A 79 -8.81 17.15 -10.07
C GLU A 79 -9.94 18.12 -10.46
N GLY A 80 -10.03 19.25 -9.75
CA GLY A 80 -11.12 20.22 -9.82
C GLY A 80 -12.29 19.96 -8.86
N ASP A 81 -12.36 18.79 -8.22
CA ASP A 81 -13.39 18.50 -7.20
C ASP A 81 -13.00 19.09 -5.85
N LEU A 82 -13.78 20.05 -5.36
CA LEU A 82 -13.54 20.72 -4.07
C LEU A 82 -13.61 19.78 -2.87
N HIS A 83 -14.15 18.56 -3.01
CA HIS A 83 -14.20 17.55 -1.94
C HIS A 83 -13.11 16.49 -2.09
N ALA A 84 -12.14 16.71 -2.99
CA ALA A 84 -10.99 15.84 -3.16
C ALA A 84 -9.67 16.57 -2.93
N LYS A 85 -8.61 15.81 -2.68
CA LYS A 85 -7.24 16.33 -2.68
C LYS A 85 -6.86 16.74 -4.11
N GLN A 86 -6.33 17.95 -4.29
CA GLN A 86 -5.82 18.48 -5.55
C GLN A 86 -4.32 18.21 -5.71
N LEU A 87 -3.81 18.24 -6.94
CA LEU A 87 -2.38 17.98 -7.20
C LEU A 87 -1.47 19.14 -6.78
N ASP A 88 -1.98 20.35 -6.75
CA ASP A 88 -1.24 21.58 -6.40
C ASP A 88 -1.15 21.85 -4.90
N GLU A 89 -1.96 21.18 -4.07
CA GLU A 89 -1.91 21.28 -2.62
C GLU A 89 -1.13 20.13 -1.95
N SER A 90 -0.55 20.40 -0.80
CA SER A 90 0.02 19.37 0.08
C SER A 90 -1.08 18.55 0.77
N VAL A 91 -0.72 17.38 1.30
CA VAL A 91 -1.68 16.54 2.06
C VAL A 91 -2.14 17.26 3.34
N ASP A 92 -1.26 18.03 3.97
CA ASP A 92 -1.61 18.74 5.21
C ASP A 92 -2.58 19.90 4.95
N GLU A 93 -2.39 20.65 3.85
CA GLU A 93 -3.35 21.69 3.42
C GLU A 93 -4.72 21.08 3.09
N PHE A 94 -4.75 19.95 2.37
CA PHE A 94 -5.97 19.20 2.10
C PHE A 94 -6.70 18.78 3.38
N LEU A 95 -5.97 18.23 4.36
CA LEU A 95 -6.55 17.80 5.63
C LEU A 95 -7.07 18.96 6.48
N GLN A 96 -6.43 20.13 6.40
CA GLN A 96 -6.91 21.34 7.05
C GLN A 96 -8.14 21.92 6.36
N ARG A 97 -8.21 21.80 5.03
CA ARG A 97 -9.32 22.29 4.21
C ARG A 97 -10.57 21.42 4.34
N LEU A 98 -10.41 20.10 4.43
CA LEU A 98 -11.51 19.12 4.50
C LEU A 98 -11.37 18.15 5.69
N PRO A 99 -11.45 18.64 6.93
CA PRO A 99 -11.52 17.76 8.10
C PRO A 99 -12.85 17.00 8.12
N PRO A 100 -12.86 15.65 8.08
CA PRO A 100 -14.10 14.87 8.00
C PRO A 100 -15.04 15.06 9.20
N ALA A 101 -14.51 15.41 10.38
CA ALA A 101 -15.33 15.63 11.57
C ALA A 101 -16.23 16.88 11.49
N THR A 102 -15.86 17.89 10.70
CA THR A 102 -16.59 19.18 10.64
C THR A 102 -17.04 19.56 9.24
N THR A 103 -16.61 18.82 8.22
CA THR A 103 -17.09 19.03 6.84
C THR A 103 -18.49 18.43 6.71
N PRO A 104 -19.54 19.21 6.43
CA PRO A 104 -20.90 18.69 6.38
C PRO A 104 -21.13 17.83 5.12
N ALA A 105 -21.79 16.69 5.29
CA ALA A 105 -22.24 15.86 4.18
C ALA A 105 -23.39 16.54 3.43
N THR A 106 -23.31 16.57 2.10
CA THR A 106 -24.37 17.10 1.24
C THR A 106 -24.75 16.08 0.18
N GLU A 107 -25.96 16.16 -0.38
CA GLU A 107 -26.38 15.27 -1.47
C GLU A 107 -25.47 15.39 -2.70
N ALA A 108 -24.94 16.60 -2.96
CA ALA A 108 -24.03 16.84 -4.06
C ALA A 108 -22.61 16.30 -3.79
N ASN A 109 -22.19 16.26 -2.53
CA ASN A 109 -20.84 15.86 -2.11
C ASN A 109 -20.91 14.94 -0.90
N PRO A 110 -21.19 13.65 -1.12
CA PRO A 110 -21.36 12.68 -0.04
C PRO A 110 -20.04 12.15 0.55
N TRP A 111 -18.90 12.45 -0.06
CA TRP A 111 -17.60 11.87 0.28
C TRP A 111 -16.46 12.88 0.15
N ILE A 112 -15.41 12.70 0.95
CA ILE A 112 -14.11 13.33 0.75
C ILE A 112 -13.16 12.30 0.12
N PHE A 113 -12.51 12.65 -0.99
CA PHE A 113 -11.69 11.73 -1.78
C PHE A 113 -10.20 12.06 -1.76
N LEU A 114 -9.37 11.01 -1.86
CA LEU A 114 -7.95 11.14 -2.14
C LEU A 114 -7.50 10.00 -3.04
N ALA A 115 -7.00 10.34 -4.23
CA ALA A 115 -6.38 9.38 -5.14
C ALA A 115 -4.90 9.19 -4.82
N ASN A 116 -4.38 7.98 -5.07
CA ASN A 116 -2.95 7.74 -5.06
C ASN A 116 -2.32 8.35 -6.33
N PRO A 117 -1.44 9.36 -6.21
CA PRO A 117 -0.94 10.11 -7.35
C PRO A 117 0.05 9.33 -8.22
N TYR A 118 0.53 8.18 -7.74
CA TYR A 118 1.48 7.32 -8.45
C TYR A 118 0.81 6.14 -9.17
N ARG A 119 -0.53 6.09 -9.20
CA ARG A 119 -1.25 5.11 -10.01
C ARG A 119 -1.02 5.39 -11.50
N LYS A 120 -1.02 4.32 -12.31
CA LYS A 120 -0.99 4.44 -13.77
C LYS A 120 -2.20 5.23 -14.26
N VAL A 121 -1.95 6.26 -15.07
CA VAL A 121 -2.99 7.07 -15.69
C VAL A 121 -3.75 6.23 -16.70
N SER A 122 -5.08 6.27 -16.62
CA SER A 122 -6.01 5.70 -17.61
C SER A 122 -5.71 6.23 -19.01
N LYS A 123 -5.69 5.35 -20.02
CA LYS A 123 -5.53 5.72 -21.43
C LYS A 123 -6.81 6.33 -22.02
N ASN A 124 -7.97 6.00 -21.45
CA ASN A 124 -9.25 6.53 -21.87
C ASN A 124 -9.56 7.78 -21.04
N LYS A 125 -9.58 8.95 -21.70
CA LYS A 125 -10.07 10.18 -21.06
C LYS A 125 -11.57 10.00 -20.74
N TYR A 126 -11.84 9.60 -19.50
CA TYR A 126 -13.12 9.58 -18.78
C TYR A 126 -14.38 9.70 -19.65
N SER A 127 -14.95 8.57 -20.08
CA SER A 127 -16.31 8.55 -20.61
C SER A 127 -17.33 8.52 -19.46
N GLU A 128 -17.87 9.70 -19.16
CA GLU A 128 -19.28 10.00 -18.83
C GLU A 128 -20.01 9.30 -17.67
N ALA A 129 -19.43 8.35 -16.95
CA ALA A 129 -19.93 8.01 -15.63
C ALA A 129 -19.31 9.00 -14.64
N LYS A 130 -20.09 9.99 -14.20
CA LYS A 130 -19.89 10.70 -12.92
C LYS A 130 -19.15 9.74 -11.99
N LEU A 131 -17.88 10.04 -11.65
CA LEU A 131 -17.02 9.20 -10.82
C LEU A 131 -17.92 8.56 -9.77
N ALA A 132 -18.17 7.25 -9.93
CA ALA A 132 -19.12 6.56 -9.07
C ALA A 132 -18.74 6.89 -7.62
N ASP A 133 -19.67 6.84 -6.68
CA ASP A 133 -19.36 7.03 -5.25
C ASP A 133 -18.22 6.11 -4.74
N GLU A 134 -17.72 5.19 -5.58
CA GLU A 134 -16.71 4.18 -5.34
C GLU A 134 -15.33 4.49 -5.99
N ALA A 135 -14.47 3.47 -6.16
CA ALA A 135 -13.12 3.69 -6.71
C ALA A 135 -13.16 4.11 -8.18
N PRO A 136 -12.12 4.83 -8.67
CA PRO A 136 -11.99 5.09 -10.09
C PRO A 136 -11.90 3.77 -10.86
N PRO A 137 -12.76 3.56 -11.87
CA PRO A 137 -12.81 2.29 -12.58
C PRO A 137 -11.52 2.00 -13.37
N ASP A 138 -11.37 0.75 -13.78
CA ASP A 138 -10.39 0.32 -14.78
C ASP A 138 -10.82 0.79 -16.19
N ASP A 139 -9.87 0.96 -17.10
CA ASP A 139 -10.12 1.45 -18.48
C ASP A 139 -11.04 0.54 -19.28
N CYS A 140 -11.05 -0.76 -18.93
CA CYS A 140 -11.84 -1.78 -19.58
C CYS A 140 -13.13 -2.11 -18.80
N ALA A 141 -13.44 -1.37 -17.72
CA ALA A 141 -14.60 -1.64 -16.89
C ALA A 141 -15.91 -1.41 -17.64
N ASN A 142 -16.75 -2.44 -17.72
CA ASN A 142 -18.11 -2.36 -18.25
C ASN A 142 -19.13 -2.51 -17.12
N LEU A 143 -19.29 -1.43 -16.35
CA LEU A 143 -20.19 -1.40 -15.19
C LEU A 143 -21.65 -1.60 -15.59
N ALA A 144 -22.11 -0.99 -16.68
CA ALA A 144 -23.49 -1.07 -17.12
C ALA A 144 -23.90 -2.51 -17.42
N GLU A 145 -23.06 -3.24 -18.18
CA GLU A 145 -23.31 -4.65 -18.47
C GLU A 145 -23.22 -5.52 -17.21
N PHE A 146 -22.29 -5.22 -16.30
CA PHE A 146 -22.17 -5.94 -15.03
C PHE A 146 -23.44 -5.82 -14.19
N VAL A 147 -24.01 -4.61 -14.08
CA VAL A 147 -25.25 -4.38 -13.34
C VAL A 147 -26.41 -5.15 -13.97
N VAL A 148 -26.52 -5.17 -15.30
CA VAL A 148 -27.58 -5.92 -15.99
C VAL A 148 -27.45 -7.43 -15.74
N ARG A 149 -26.28 -8.02 -16.04
CA ARG A 149 -26.02 -9.46 -15.86
C ARG A 149 -26.12 -9.87 -14.39
N GLY A 150 -25.63 -9.02 -13.48
CA GLY A 150 -25.66 -9.28 -12.06
C GLY A 150 -27.08 -9.32 -11.49
N ASN A 151 -27.95 -8.39 -11.90
CA ASN A 151 -29.36 -8.42 -11.48
C ASN A 151 -30.10 -9.65 -12.03
N GLN A 152 -29.81 -10.08 -13.27
CA GLN A 152 -30.39 -11.31 -13.82
C GLN A 152 -29.99 -12.55 -13.01
N LEU A 153 -28.73 -12.64 -12.57
CA LEU A 153 -28.27 -13.73 -11.70
C LEU A 153 -28.94 -13.73 -10.33
N LEU A 154 -29.17 -12.53 -9.75
CA LEU A 154 -29.89 -12.39 -8.49
C LEU A 154 -31.37 -12.76 -8.62
N GLU A 155 -32.01 -12.39 -9.74
CA GLU A 155 -33.39 -12.80 -10.04
C GLU A 155 -33.52 -14.32 -10.14
N GLN A 156 -32.59 -15.00 -10.81
CA GLN A 156 -32.54 -16.47 -10.85
C GLN A 156 -32.46 -17.11 -9.46
N LEU A 157 -31.77 -16.48 -8.50
CA LEU A 157 -31.70 -16.96 -7.12
C LEU A 157 -33.05 -16.83 -6.42
N THR A 158 -33.76 -15.71 -6.63
CA THR A 158 -35.12 -15.50 -6.12
C THR A 158 -36.11 -16.50 -6.69
N GLU A 159 -36.08 -16.73 -8.01
CA GLU A 159 -36.89 -17.74 -8.68
C GLU A 159 -36.59 -19.16 -8.14
N SER A 160 -35.31 -19.51 -8.02
CA SER A 160 -34.88 -20.80 -7.47
C SER A 160 -35.41 -21.03 -6.06
N ARG A 161 -35.45 -19.98 -5.23
CA ARG A 161 -36.02 -20.04 -3.88
C ARG A 161 -37.52 -20.36 -3.92
N HIS A 162 -38.30 -19.65 -4.73
CA HIS A 162 -39.73 -19.89 -4.87
C HIS A 162 -40.04 -21.29 -5.41
N ASP A 163 -39.24 -21.76 -6.37
CA ASP A 163 -39.36 -23.10 -6.95
C ASP A 163 -39.09 -24.20 -5.92
N LEU A 164 -38.03 -24.05 -5.13
CA LEU A 164 -37.67 -25.00 -4.07
C LEU A 164 -38.71 -25.04 -2.95
N GLU A 165 -39.30 -23.89 -2.61
CA GLU A 165 -40.40 -23.78 -1.65
C GLU A 165 -41.67 -24.47 -2.18
N LYS A 166 -42.06 -24.24 -3.44
CA LYS A 166 -43.23 -24.87 -4.08
C LYS A 166 -43.10 -26.37 -4.28
N LYS A 167 -41.92 -26.86 -4.71
CA LYS A 167 -41.71 -28.28 -5.07
C LYS A 167 -41.55 -29.19 -3.84
N ASN A 168 -41.41 -28.64 -2.63
CA ASN A 168 -41.15 -29.43 -1.42
C ASN A 168 -42.06 -29.07 -0.23
N PRO A 169 -43.40 -29.13 -0.36
CA PRO A 169 -44.33 -28.75 0.72
C PRO A 169 -44.29 -29.66 1.96
N GLY A 170 -43.48 -30.74 1.95
CA GLY A 170 -43.33 -31.67 3.07
C GLY A 170 -41.90 -32.15 3.37
N LYS A 171 -40.86 -31.59 2.72
CA LYS A 171 -39.46 -31.95 3.08
C LYS A 171 -39.02 -31.19 4.33
N ALA A 172 -38.11 -31.80 5.09
CA ALA A 172 -37.49 -31.15 6.24
C ALA A 172 -36.84 -29.81 5.82
N LYS A 173 -37.12 -28.74 6.57
CA LYS A 173 -36.63 -27.37 6.30
C LYS A 173 -35.12 -27.32 6.04
N GLY A 174 -34.33 -28.12 6.76
CA GLY A 174 -32.87 -28.18 6.60
C GLY A 174 -32.39 -28.63 5.21
N THR A 175 -33.13 -29.53 4.54
CA THR A 175 -32.77 -29.98 3.19
C THR A 175 -32.99 -28.89 2.15
N ILE A 176 -34.09 -28.12 2.29
CA ILE A 176 -34.40 -26.98 1.42
C ILE A 176 -33.36 -25.87 1.62
N THR A 177 -33.01 -25.55 2.87
CA THR A 177 -31.96 -24.56 3.19
C THR A 177 -30.60 -24.97 2.62
N LYS A 178 -30.23 -26.26 2.70
CA LYS A 178 -28.95 -26.74 2.14
C LYS A 178 -28.90 -26.60 0.62
N ALA A 179 -29.98 -26.94 -0.09
CA ALA A 179 -30.06 -26.78 -1.55
C ALA A 179 -30.02 -25.29 -1.96
N LEU A 180 -30.73 -24.43 -1.24
CA LEU A 180 -30.72 -22.99 -1.48
C LEU A 180 -29.33 -22.38 -1.24
N ASN A 181 -28.63 -22.81 -0.19
CA ASN A 181 -27.26 -22.37 0.08
C ASN A 181 -26.30 -22.79 -1.04
N ALA A 182 -26.40 -24.02 -1.55
CA ALA A 182 -25.58 -24.46 -2.68
C ALA A 182 -25.84 -23.62 -3.93
N ARG A 183 -27.11 -23.37 -4.26
CA ARG A 183 -27.48 -22.52 -5.41
C ARG A 183 -27.02 -21.08 -5.23
N ARG A 184 -27.15 -20.52 -4.03
CA ARG A 184 -26.61 -19.19 -3.69
C ARG A 184 -25.11 -19.16 -3.91
N ASP A 185 -24.39 -20.19 -3.46
CA ASP A 185 -22.94 -20.23 -3.60
C ASP A 185 -22.50 -20.34 -5.08
N GLU A 186 -23.24 -21.07 -5.92
CA GLU A 186 -23.06 -21.06 -7.38
C GLU A 186 -23.26 -19.66 -7.98
N ILE A 187 -24.37 -18.99 -7.67
CA ILE A 187 -24.68 -17.64 -8.17
C ILE A 187 -23.63 -16.62 -7.70
N VAL A 188 -23.19 -16.69 -6.44
CA VAL A 188 -22.12 -15.81 -5.94
C VAL A 188 -20.83 -16.02 -6.71
N LYS A 189 -20.48 -17.26 -7.06
CA LYS A 189 -19.32 -17.56 -7.88
C LYS A 189 -19.47 -16.96 -9.28
N GLU A 190 -20.61 -17.16 -9.94
CA GLU A 190 -20.89 -16.62 -11.28
C GLU A 190 -20.87 -15.08 -11.30
N LEU A 191 -21.42 -14.44 -10.28
CA LEU A 191 -21.38 -12.99 -10.10
C LEU A 191 -19.93 -12.47 -10.00
N LEU A 192 -19.12 -13.15 -9.20
CA LEU A 192 -17.71 -12.81 -9.02
C LEU A 192 -16.87 -13.06 -10.28
N GLU A 193 -17.17 -14.10 -11.06
CA GLU A 193 -16.56 -14.36 -12.36
C GLU A 193 -16.97 -13.31 -13.40
N THR A 194 -18.25 -12.93 -13.42
CA THR A 194 -18.79 -11.87 -14.29
C THR A 194 -18.17 -10.50 -13.97
N ALA A 195 -17.98 -10.18 -12.68
CA ALA A 195 -17.28 -8.96 -12.26
C ALA A 195 -15.85 -8.91 -12.81
N VAL A 196 -15.17 -10.05 -12.90
CA VAL A 196 -13.79 -10.15 -13.41
C VAL A 196 -13.76 -10.04 -14.93
N GLU A 197 -14.67 -10.75 -15.61
CA GLU A 197 -14.84 -10.67 -17.06
C GLU A 197 -15.07 -9.23 -17.54
N LEU A 198 -15.87 -8.47 -16.77
CA LEU A 198 -16.25 -7.10 -17.10
C LEU A 198 -15.38 -6.03 -16.41
N HIS A 199 -14.24 -6.42 -15.83
CA HIS A 199 -13.27 -5.51 -15.20
C HIS A 199 -13.84 -4.64 -14.05
N VAL A 200 -14.88 -5.11 -13.36
CA VAL A 200 -15.45 -4.51 -12.15
C VAL A 200 -14.80 -5.14 -10.91
N THR A 201 -13.48 -5.02 -10.82
CA THR A 201 -12.66 -5.78 -9.87
C THR A 201 -12.22 -5.02 -8.63
N THR A 202 -12.51 -3.74 -8.53
CA THR A 202 -12.11 -2.93 -7.38
C THR A 202 -12.78 -3.41 -6.09
N GLY A 203 -12.13 -3.14 -4.97
CA GLY A 203 -12.71 -3.38 -3.66
C GLY A 203 -12.03 -2.56 -2.58
N LYS A 204 -12.57 -2.62 -1.36
CA LYS A 204 -12.17 -1.73 -0.28
C LYS A 204 -12.11 -2.41 1.08
N TRP A 205 -11.09 -2.03 1.85
CA TRP A 205 -11.09 -2.18 3.30
C TRP A 205 -11.95 -1.08 3.93
N MET A 206 -12.87 -1.47 4.82
CA MET A 206 -13.79 -0.55 5.50
C MET A 206 -13.40 -0.41 6.97
N ILE A 207 -13.14 0.83 7.39
CA ILE A 207 -12.77 1.21 8.76
C ILE A 207 -13.85 2.16 9.28
N PHE A 208 -14.22 2.03 10.55
CA PHE A 208 -15.27 2.84 11.19
C PHE A 208 -14.73 3.46 12.48
N PRO A 209 -13.84 4.46 12.38
CA PRO A 209 -13.44 5.30 13.52
C PRO A 209 -14.63 6.03 14.15
N GLY A 210 -14.59 6.27 15.45
CA GLY A 210 -15.48 7.19 16.14
C GLY A 210 -15.36 8.63 15.61
N PRO A 211 -16.40 9.48 15.74
CA PRO A 211 -16.36 10.88 15.32
C PRO A 211 -15.20 11.68 15.91
N GLU A 212 -14.75 11.33 17.12
CA GLU A 212 -13.65 11.97 17.84
C GLU A 212 -12.26 11.62 17.30
N GLU A 213 -12.11 10.49 16.61
CA GLU A 213 -10.82 9.98 16.09
C GLU A 213 -10.75 9.99 14.55
N VAL A 214 -11.85 10.36 13.88
CA VAL A 214 -11.95 10.29 12.41
C VAL A 214 -10.91 11.16 11.71
N ASN A 215 -10.60 12.33 12.25
CA ASN A 215 -9.63 13.25 11.66
C ASN A 215 -8.21 12.67 11.72
N GLU A 216 -7.81 12.09 12.86
CA GLU A 216 -6.51 11.47 13.06
C GLU A 216 -6.36 10.23 12.18
N VAL A 217 -7.37 9.34 12.18
CA VAL A 217 -7.36 8.13 11.36
C VAL A 217 -7.33 8.48 9.87
N TRP A 218 -8.12 9.47 9.44
CA TRP A 218 -8.12 9.95 8.06
C TRP A 218 -6.77 10.56 7.67
N SER A 219 -6.15 11.36 8.55
CA SER A 219 -4.82 11.94 8.31
C SER A 219 -3.76 10.88 8.03
N VAL A 220 -3.73 9.81 8.83
CA VAL A 220 -2.80 8.68 8.62
C VAL A 220 -3.04 7.99 7.28
N ILE A 221 -4.31 7.72 6.95
CA ILE A 221 -4.69 7.08 5.68
C ILE A 221 -4.37 7.97 4.48
N ALA A 222 -4.73 9.25 4.53
CA ALA A 222 -4.49 10.22 3.48
C ALA A 222 -3.00 10.33 3.15
N LYS A 223 -2.14 10.45 4.17
CA LYS A 223 -0.68 10.49 4.01
C LYS A 223 -0.13 9.19 3.44
N ALA A 224 -0.60 8.04 3.92
CA ALA A 224 -0.13 6.75 3.44
C ALA A 224 -0.58 6.45 1.99
N THR A 225 -1.80 6.83 1.61
CA THR A 225 -2.29 6.73 0.22
C THR A 225 -1.53 7.68 -0.71
N ALA A 226 -1.33 8.94 -0.31
CA ALA A 226 -0.58 9.91 -1.11
C ALA A 226 0.89 9.52 -1.32
N ASN A 227 1.47 8.76 -0.39
CA ASN A 227 2.85 8.26 -0.46
C ASN A 227 2.96 6.85 -1.09
N ASN A 228 1.94 6.39 -1.82
CA ASN A 228 1.91 5.08 -2.49
C ASN A 228 2.11 3.87 -1.53
N GLN A 229 1.75 4.01 -0.26
CA GLN A 229 1.90 2.93 0.71
C GLN A 229 0.63 2.08 0.85
N LEU A 230 -0.54 2.65 0.58
CA LEU A 230 -1.81 1.95 0.54
C LEU A 230 -2.16 1.56 -0.91
N GLY A 231 -3.45 1.43 -1.24
CA GLY A 231 -3.88 1.03 -2.58
C GLY A 231 -4.13 2.23 -3.50
N ILE A 232 -5.13 2.13 -4.37
CA ILE A 232 -5.34 3.05 -5.51
C ILE A 232 -5.98 4.38 -5.12
N SER A 233 -6.79 4.39 -4.06
CA SER A 233 -7.47 5.58 -3.55
C SER A 233 -8.03 5.31 -2.16
N SER A 234 -8.49 6.38 -1.52
CA SER A 234 -9.24 6.31 -0.27
C SER A 234 -10.33 7.37 -0.23
N LYS A 235 -11.40 7.11 0.52
CA LYS A 235 -12.46 8.08 0.78
C LYS A 235 -12.93 8.03 2.23
N VAL A 236 -13.46 9.13 2.74
CA VAL A 236 -14.05 9.23 4.08
C VAL A 236 -15.42 9.90 4.02
N ALA A 237 -16.35 9.41 4.83
CA ALA A 237 -17.65 10.02 5.04
C ALA A 237 -17.49 11.35 5.80
N PRO A 238 -18.02 12.47 5.30
CA PRO A 238 -18.09 13.73 6.02
C PRO A 238 -19.08 13.64 7.21
N ASP A 239 -19.22 14.74 7.94
CA ASP A 239 -20.15 14.87 9.05
C ASP A 239 -21.61 14.81 8.58
N SER A 240 -22.30 13.74 8.97
CA SER A 240 -23.73 13.55 8.68
C SER A 240 -24.65 13.98 9.84
N GLY A 241 -24.10 14.57 10.91
CA GLY A 241 -24.83 14.91 12.13
C GLY A 241 -25.25 13.73 13.01
N ASP A 242 -24.87 12.49 12.65
CA ASP A 242 -25.11 11.29 13.46
C ASP A 242 -23.80 10.81 14.09
N ASP A 243 -23.55 11.23 15.34
CA ASP A 243 -22.32 10.91 16.07
C ASP A 243 -22.40 9.59 16.85
N ARG A 244 -23.55 8.89 16.77
CA ARG A 244 -23.73 7.60 17.44
C ARG A 244 -23.02 6.46 16.70
N LYS A 245 -22.61 6.69 15.46
CA LYS A 245 -21.99 5.70 14.58
C LYS A 245 -20.60 6.16 14.16
N GLY A 246 -19.71 5.20 13.95
CA GLY A 246 -18.41 5.49 13.37
C GLY A 246 -18.53 6.00 11.93
N ARG A 247 -17.62 6.89 11.53
CA ARG A 247 -17.52 7.43 10.17
C ARG A 247 -16.86 6.41 9.26
N LEU A 248 -17.44 6.12 8.09
CA LEU A 248 -16.85 5.15 7.17
C LEU A 248 -15.61 5.76 6.49
N ILE A 249 -14.49 5.05 6.57
CA ILE A 249 -13.32 5.24 5.72
C ILE A 249 -13.12 4.00 4.86
N CYS A 250 -12.94 4.20 3.56
CA CYS A 250 -12.63 3.15 2.60
C CYS A 250 -11.21 3.33 2.06
N VAL A 251 -10.45 2.23 2.03
CA VAL A 251 -9.13 2.15 1.37
C VAL A 251 -9.22 1.13 0.26
N TYR A 252 -9.04 1.57 -0.98
CA TYR A 252 -9.30 0.79 -2.18
C TYR A 252 -8.08 0.04 -2.69
N THR A 253 -8.30 -1.16 -3.20
CA THR A 253 -7.34 -1.93 -4.01
C THR A 253 -7.91 -2.14 -5.40
N GLU A 254 -7.04 -2.29 -6.39
CA GLU A 254 -7.42 -2.33 -7.81
C GLU A 254 -8.18 -3.61 -8.18
N ASN A 255 -7.80 -4.73 -7.57
CA ASN A 255 -8.37 -6.03 -7.90
C ASN A 255 -8.57 -6.90 -6.67
N PHE A 256 -9.81 -7.26 -6.35
CA PHE A 256 -10.15 -8.13 -5.22
C PHE A 256 -9.62 -9.58 -5.35
N ARG A 257 -9.14 -9.98 -6.54
CA ARG A 257 -8.48 -11.29 -6.77
C ARG A 257 -6.99 -11.27 -6.49
N ASP A 258 -6.39 -10.08 -6.53
CA ASP A 258 -4.99 -9.89 -6.17
C ASP A 258 -4.88 -9.92 -4.64
N MET A 259 -4.80 -11.14 -4.11
CA MET A 259 -4.70 -11.35 -2.66
C MET A 259 -3.39 -10.83 -2.09
N ASP A 260 -2.34 -10.72 -2.91
CA ASP A 260 -1.07 -10.16 -2.46
C ASP A 260 -1.24 -8.65 -2.23
N ASP A 261 -1.90 -7.92 -3.14
CA ASP A 261 -2.20 -6.50 -2.94
C ASP A 261 -3.20 -6.26 -1.80
N VAL A 262 -4.31 -7.02 -1.75
CA VAL A 262 -5.31 -6.95 -0.68
C VAL A 262 -4.66 -7.15 0.69
N ARG A 263 -3.75 -8.14 0.81
CA ARG A 263 -3.01 -8.42 2.04
C ARG A 263 -1.93 -7.38 2.32
N ARG A 264 -1.21 -6.91 1.31
CA ARG A 264 -0.20 -5.83 1.43
C ARG A 264 -0.83 -4.59 2.04
N VAL A 265 -1.98 -4.15 1.52
CA VAL A 265 -2.72 -3.00 2.06
C VAL A 265 -3.19 -3.27 3.49
N LEU A 266 -3.71 -4.46 3.79
CA LEU A 266 -4.11 -4.80 5.17
C LEU A 266 -2.93 -4.76 6.15
N LEU A 267 -1.79 -5.34 5.78
CA LEU A 267 -0.58 -5.33 6.60
C LEU A 267 -0.09 -3.91 6.82
N LYS A 268 -0.11 -3.06 5.79
CA LYS A 268 0.23 -1.65 5.95
C LYS A 268 -0.73 -0.92 6.88
N LEU A 269 -2.04 -1.15 6.78
CA LEU A 269 -3.03 -0.60 7.71
C LEU A 269 -2.77 -1.04 9.16
N LYS A 270 -2.35 -2.30 9.36
CA LYS A 270 -1.95 -2.81 10.67
C LYS A 270 -0.67 -2.14 11.20
N ASP A 271 0.34 -1.97 10.36
CA ASP A 271 1.60 -1.30 10.72
C ASP A 271 1.39 0.19 11.07
N LEU A 272 0.39 0.81 10.45
CA LEU A 272 -0.08 2.17 10.78
C LEU A 272 -0.93 2.23 12.06
N GLY A 273 -1.18 1.10 12.73
CA GLY A 273 -1.95 1.03 13.97
C GLY A 273 -3.48 1.08 13.79
N LEU A 274 -3.98 0.97 12.56
CA LEU A 274 -5.41 1.14 12.22
C LEU A 274 -6.21 -0.17 12.26
N VAL A 275 -5.56 -1.29 12.59
CA VAL A 275 -6.19 -2.61 12.70
C VAL A 275 -5.90 -3.19 14.07
N LEU A 276 -6.94 -3.31 14.89
CA LEU A 276 -6.87 -3.87 16.23
C LEU A 276 -7.21 -5.36 16.22
N LYS A 277 -6.57 -6.16 17.08
CA LYS A 277 -6.91 -7.58 17.25
C LYS A 277 -8.35 -7.79 17.78
N SER A 278 -8.87 -6.83 18.54
CA SER A 278 -10.19 -6.88 19.16
C SER A 278 -11.34 -6.50 18.21
N LYS A 279 -11.06 -5.72 17.15
CA LYS A 279 -12.07 -5.20 16.22
C LYS A 279 -11.62 -5.47 14.78
N ALA A 280 -12.21 -6.49 14.17
CA ALA A 280 -11.92 -6.81 12.78
C ALA A 280 -12.50 -5.75 11.83
N ILE A 281 -11.69 -5.30 10.88
CA ILE A 281 -12.16 -4.62 9.67
C ILE A 281 -12.48 -5.63 8.56
N PHE A 282 -13.31 -5.23 7.60
CA PHE A 282 -13.81 -6.09 6.54
C PHE A 282 -13.48 -5.54 5.16
N TYR A 283 -13.26 -6.44 4.22
CA TYR A 283 -13.03 -6.14 2.82
C TYR A 283 -14.29 -6.46 1.99
N LYS A 284 -14.73 -5.52 1.15
CA LYS A 284 -15.90 -5.65 0.26
C LYS A 284 -15.50 -5.28 -1.17
N CYS A 285 -15.91 -6.07 -2.17
CA CYS A 285 -15.76 -5.69 -3.59
C CYS A 285 -16.83 -4.68 -4.02
N ASP A 286 -16.49 -3.83 -4.98
CA ASP A 286 -17.40 -2.79 -5.50
C ASP A 286 -18.55 -3.41 -6.30
N ALA A 287 -18.32 -4.57 -6.92
CA ALA A 287 -19.36 -5.40 -7.52
C ALA A 287 -20.59 -5.61 -6.60
N TRP A 288 -20.37 -5.81 -5.30
CA TRP A 288 -21.46 -5.89 -4.31
C TRP A 288 -22.13 -4.57 -4.02
N THR A 289 -21.41 -3.44 -4.07
CA THR A 289 -22.06 -2.14 -3.92
C THR A 289 -22.93 -1.84 -5.14
N TYR A 290 -22.47 -2.09 -6.35
CA TYR A 290 -23.24 -1.83 -7.58
C TYR A 290 -24.52 -2.68 -7.68
N LEU A 291 -24.55 -3.84 -7.06
CA LEU A 291 -25.74 -4.71 -6.97
C LEU A 291 -26.55 -4.51 -5.67
N ASN A 292 -26.26 -3.45 -4.89
CA ASN A 292 -26.94 -3.16 -3.62
C ASN A 292 -26.89 -4.31 -2.59
N ILE A 293 -25.85 -5.14 -2.64
CA ILE A 293 -25.62 -6.20 -1.65
C ILE A 293 -25.03 -5.55 -0.39
N THR A 294 -25.91 -5.32 0.59
CA THR A 294 -25.59 -4.85 1.94
C THR A 294 -25.55 -6.01 2.94
N SER A 295 -25.24 -5.77 4.21
CA SER A 295 -25.24 -6.81 5.25
C SER A 295 -26.62 -7.45 5.47
N THR A 296 -27.70 -6.76 5.13
CA THR A 296 -29.09 -7.19 5.31
C THR A 296 -29.83 -7.32 3.98
N ASN A 297 -29.17 -7.91 2.98
CA ASN A 297 -29.79 -8.14 1.66
C ASN A 297 -30.76 -9.35 1.69
N GLU A 298 -31.73 -9.33 0.78
CA GLU A 298 -32.78 -10.34 0.65
C GLU A 298 -32.28 -11.73 0.20
N TYR A 299 -31.11 -11.76 -0.46
CA TYR A 299 -30.47 -12.97 -0.99
C TYR A 299 -29.66 -13.74 0.07
N ASN A 300 -29.47 -13.15 1.26
CA ASN A 300 -28.60 -13.68 2.31
C ASN A 300 -27.16 -13.96 1.79
N ILE A 301 -26.68 -13.12 0.88
CA ILE A 301 -25.29 -13.14 0.38
C ILE A 301 -24.41 -12.38 1.39
N LYS A 302 -23.24 -12.93 1.73
CA LYS A 302 -22.30 -12.25 2.63
C LYS A 302 -21.71 -11.04 1.90
N ALA A 303 -21.95 -9.83 2.44
CA ALA A 303 -21.47 -8.58 1.83
C ALA A 303 -19.96 -8.33 1.98
N SER A 304 -19.26 -9.08 2.82
CA SER A 304 -17.80 -9.01 2.96
C SER A 304 -17.13 -10.26 2.39
N MET A 305 -16.08 -10.05 1.60
CA MET A 305 -15.26 -11.13 1.06
C MET A 305 -14.30 -11.65 2.12
N TYR A 306 -13.58 -10.74 2.78
CA TYR A 306 -12.53 -11.08 3.74
C TYR A 306 -12.71 -10.30 5.04
N SER A 307 -12.21 -10.87 6.14
CA SER A 307 -12.00 -10.14 7.38
C SER A 307 -10.50 -10.02 7.68
N SER A 308 -10.09 -8.92 8.30
CA SER A 308 -8.71 -8.72 8.76
C SER A 308 -8.25 -9.84 9.68
N LYS A 309 -9.11 -10.30 10.60
CA LYS A 309 -8.82 -11.41 11.51
C LYS A 309 -8.44 -12.68 10.72
N GLU A 310 -9.27 -13.06 9.76
CA GLU A 310 -9.06 -14.22 8.90
C GLU A 310 -7.75 -14.14 8.11
N LEU A 311 -7.47 -12.99 7.46
CA LEU A 311 -6.24 -12.81 6.68
C LEU A 311 -4.97 -12.75 7.54
N LEU A 312 -5.06 -12.26 8.78
CA LEU A 312 -3.91 -12.16 9.70
C LEU A 312 -3.61 -13.48 10.44
N GLU A 313 -4.61 -14.31 10.67
CA GLU A 313 -4.47 -15.62 11.33
C GLU A 313 -4.09 -16.75 10.36
N ALA A 314 -4.18 -16.52 9.04
CA ALA A 314 -3.86 -17.51 8.02
C ALA A 314 -2.37 -17.92 8.04
N LYS A 315 -2.11 -19.18 8.39
CA LYS A 315 -0.76 -19.72 8.65
C LYS A 315 0.14 -19.85 7.41
N ASP A 316 -0.42 -19.87 6.20
CA ASP A 316 0.32 -20.08 4.94
C ASP A 316 0.12 -18.97 3.90
N GLY A 317 -0.43 -17.81 4.30
CA GLY A 317 -0.78 -16.72 3.38
C GLY A 317 -1.95 -17.03 2.43
N LYS A 318 -2.48 -18.26 2.45
CA LYS A 318 -3.66 -18.68 1.69
C LYS A 318 -4.89 -18.63 2.58
N VAL A 319 -5.84 -17.79 2.22
CA VAL A 319 -7.15 -17.73 2.84
C VAL A 319 -8.14 -18.43 1.94
N GLU A 320 -8.97 -19.28 2.54
CA GLU A 320 -10.07 -19.90 1.82
C GLU A 320 -11.00 -18.82 1.29
N SER A 321 -11.16 -18.78 -0.02
CA SER A 321 -12.08 -17.86 -0.66
C SER A 321 -12.76 -18.52 -1.83
N TYR A 322 -13.74 -17.83 -2.41
CA TYR A 322 -14.36 -18.25 -3.67
C TYR A 322 -13.34 -18.55 -4.77
N PHE A 323 -12.23 -17.81 -4.80
CA PHE A 323 -11.17 -17.99 -5.80
C PHE A 323 -10.10 -19.00 -5.37
N TYR A 324 -10.01 -19.32 -4.07
CA TYR A 324 -9.04 -20.25 -3.51
C TYR A 324 -9.70 -21.27 -2.58
N PRO A 325 -10.53 -22.20 -3.11
CA PRO A 325 -11.17 -23.22 -2.30
C PRO A 325 -10.13 -24.22 -1.74
N LYS A 326 -10.37 -24.71 -0.52
CA LYS A 326 -9.56 -25.79 0.08
C LYS A 326 -9.53 -26.99 -0.88
N LYS A 327 -8.33 -27.48 -1.22
CA LYS A 327 -8.22 -28.81 -1.84
C LYS A 327 -8.75 -29.82 -0.83
N LYS A 328 -9.85 -30.51 -1.16
CA LYS A 328 -10.34 -31.64 -0.36
C LYS A 328 -9.19 -32.66 -0.28
N ARG A 329 -8.70 -32.88 0.93
CA ARG A 329 -7.86 -34.04 1.27
C ARG A 329 -8.76 -35.25 1.38
#